data_AF-A0A090EAI3-F1
#
_entry.id   AF-A0A090EAI3-F1
#
_cell.length_a   1.000
_cell.length_b   1.000
_cell.length_c   1.000
_cell.angle_alpha   90.00
_cell.angle_beta   90.00
_cell.angle_gamma   90.00
#
_symmetry.space_group_name_H-M   'P 1'
#
loop_
_entity.id
_entity.type
_entity.pdbx_description
1 polymer ?
#
loop_
_entity_poly.entity_id
_entity_poly.type
_entity_poly.pdbx_seq_one_letter_code
_entity_poly.pdbx_strand_id
1 'polypeptide(L)'
;MTKLDDLPLFAGDREIAEAIVGKRDAEKWMKERLPTLAQKAGFPAIDAFHGGRAVPLVKRFYENYLGLPVESAKGKPDGQEDDSAWNKRKRRGSSG
;
A
#
# COMPACT_ATOMS: atom_id res chain seq x y z
N MET A 1 13.08 2.93 -13.21
CA MET A 1 11.94 3.87 -13.33
C MET A 1 10.79 3.13 -13.97
N THR A 2 9.67 3.01 -13.26
CA THR A 2 8.43 2.44 -13.80
C THR A 2 7.59 3.55 -14.43
N LYS A 3 6.58 3.19 -15.23
CA LYS A 3 5.65 4.18 -15.79
C LYS A 3 4.81 4.93 -14.74
N LEU A 4 4.77 4.44 -13.50
CA LEU A 4 4.16 5.16 -12.39
C LEU A 4 4.99 6.39 -11.98
N ASP A 5 6.33 6.34 -12.16
CA ASP A 5 7.21 7.47 -11.79
C ASP A 5 7.01 8.68 -12.73
N ASP A 6 6.38 8.49 -13.89
CA ASP A 6 6.06 9.53 -14.87
C ASP A 6 4.70 10.22 -14.61
N LEU A 7 3.89 9.71 -13.66
CA LEU A 7 2.56 10.26 -13.36
C LEU A 7 2.63 11.43 -12.37
N PRO A 8 1.61 12.32 -12.35
CA PRO A 8 1.46 13.32 -11.29
C PRO A 8 1.34 12.67 -9.90
N LEU A 9 1.53 13.45 -8.83
CA LEU A 9 1.45 12.95 -7.45
C LEU A 9 0.12 12.24 -7.13
N PHE A 10 -0.96 12.69 -7.74
CA PHE A 10 -2.28 12.05 -7.74
C PHE A 10 -2.69 11.78 -9.18
N ALA A 11 -3.14 10.56 -9.47
CA ALA A 11 -3.56 10.17 -10.81
C ALA A 11 -4.88 9.41 -10.77
N GLY A 12 -5.62 9.47 -11.87
CA GLY A 12 -6.87 8.73 -12.03
C GLY A 12 -6.65 7.24 -12.21
N ASP A 13 -7.71 6.45 -11.98
CA ASP A 13 -7.66 4.99 -12.08
C ASP A 13 -7.20 4.50 -13.46
N ARG A 14 -7.59 5.21 -14.52
CA ARG A 14 -7.16 4.90 -15.89
C ARG A 14 -5.66 5.13 -16.09
N GLU A 15 -5.13 6.26 -15.65
CA GLU A 15 -3.71 6.58 -15.80
C GLU A 15 -2.84 5.59 -15.02
N ILE A 16 -3.27 5.24 -13.81
CA ILE A 16 -2.65 4.20 -12.98
C ILE A 16 -2.71 2.83 -13.67
N ALA A 17 -3.86 2.45 -14.22
CA ALA A 17 -4.02 1.19 -14.95
C ALA A 17 -3.09 1.15 -16.17
N GLU A 18 -3.04 2.21 -16.98
CA GLU A 18 -2.15 2.30 -18.13
C GLU A 18 -0.67 2.21 -17.73
N ALA A 19 -0.29 2.80 -16.60
CA ALA A 19 1.07 2.72 -16.06
C ALA A 19 1.44 1.33 -15.51
N ILE A 20 0.48 0.57 -14.99
CA ILE A 20 0.72 -0.77 -14.42
C ILE A 20 0.68 -1.86 -15.50
N VAL A 21 -0.36 -1.88 -16.34
CA VAL A 21 -0.64 -2.97 -17.29
C VAL A 21 -0.56 -2.57 -18.76
N GLY A 22 -0.34 -1.28 -19.06
CA GLY A 22 -0.33 -0.76 -20.43
C GLY A 22 -1.73 -0.43 -20.96
N LYS A 23 -1.77 0.40 -22.01
CA LYS A 23 -3.02 0.95 -22.60
C LYS A 23 -4.02 -0.11 -23.03
N ARG A 24 -3.54 -1.21 -23.61
CA ARG A 24 -4.39 -2.28 -24.15
C ARG A 24 -5.18 -3.00 -23.05
N ASP A 25 -4.58 -3.18 -21.89
CA ASP A 25 -5.12 -4.01 -20.81
C ASP A 25 -5.71 -3.15 -19.65
N ALA A 26 -5.58 -1.83 -19.72
CA ALA A 26 -6.02 -0.88 -18.70
C ALA A 26 -7.52 -0.98 -18.38
N GLU A 27 -8.39 -1.08 -19.40
CA GLU A 27 -9.83 -1.19 -19.18
C GLU A 27 -10.20 -2.48 -18.44
N LYS A 28 -9.59 -3.60 -18.86
CA LYS A 28 -9.79 -4.89 -18.22
C LYS A 28 -9.33 -4.86 -16.76
N TRP A 29 -8.16 -4.28 -16.49
CA TRP A 29 -7.65 -4.13 -15.14
C TRP A 29 -8.58 -3.28 -14.25
N MET A 30 -9.10 -2.16 -14.76
CA MET A 30 -10.04 -1.32 -14.01
C MET A 30 -11.36 -2.02 -13.71
N LYS A 31 -11.87 -2.85 -14.63
CA LYS A 31 -13.14 -3.57 -14.44
C LYS A 31 -12.99 -4.78 -13.53
N GLU A 32 -11.92 -5.57 -13.71
CA GLU A 32 -11.79 -6.88 -13.08
C GLU A 32 -10.90 -6.84 -11.84
N ARG A 33 -9.86 -6.00 -11.83
CA ARG A 33 -8.84 -6.04 -10.77
C ARG A 33 -8.99 -4.93 -9.75
N LEU A 34 -9.23 -3.71 -10.19
CA LEU A 34 -9.35 -2.55 -9.32
C LEU A 34 -10.43 -2.72 -8.23
N PRO A 35 -11.63 -3.28 -8.48
CA PRO A 35 -12.62 -3.45 -7.43
C PRO A 35 -12.12 -4.36 -6.30
N THR A 36 -11.41 -5.44 -6.64
CA THR A 36 -10.80 -6.34 -5.65
C THR A 36 -9.68 -5.65 -4.88
N LEU A 37 -8.83 -4.87 -5.56
CA LEU A 37 -7.74 -4.13 -4.91
C LEU A 37 -8.27 -3.04 -3.98
N ALA A 38 -9.33 -2.33 -4.37
CA ALA A 38 -9.96 -1.29 -3.56
C ALA A 38 -10.54 -1.81 -2.23
N GLN A 39 -10.82 -3.11 -2.13
CA GLN A 39 -11.24 -3.76 -0.88
C GLN A 39 -10.06 -4.28 -0.03
N LYS A 40 -8.82 -4.25 -0.54
CA LYS A 40 -7.65 -4.69 0.21
C LYS A 40 -7.17 -3.56 1.14
N ALA A 41 -6.90 -3.94 2.40
CA ALA A 41 -6.27 -3.03 3.35
C ALA A 41 -4.96 -2.46 2.77
N GLY A 42 -4.81 -1.14 2.87
CA GLY A 42 -3.63 -0.42 2.39
C GLY A 42 -3.64 -0.05 0.90
N PHE A 43 -4.64 -0.45 0.10
CA PHE A 43 -4.79 0.12 -1.24
C PHE A 43 -5.27 1.58 -1.14
N PRO A 44 -4.61 2.55 -1.77
CA PRO A 44 -4.94 3.96 -1.58
C PRO A 44 -6.36 4.29 -2.06
N ALA A 45 -7.13 5.00 -1.24
CA ALA A 45 -8.41 5.55 -1.64
C ALA A 45 -8.24 6.70 -2.64
N ILE A 46 -9.33 7.08 -3.32
CA ILE A 46 -9.38 8.33 -4.09
C ILE A 46 -9.38 9.49 -3.09
N ASP A 47 -8.47 10.42 -3.27
CA ASP A 47 -8.44 11.65 -2.50
C ASP A 47 -9.54 12.61 -3.00
N ALA A 48 -10.37 13.10 -2.08
CA ALA A 48 -11.54 13.91 -2.43
C ALA A 48 -11.18 15.30 -2.97
N PHE A 49 -10.01 15.84 -2.58
CA PHE A 49 -9.57 17.16 -3.03
C PHE A 49 -8.84 17.08 -4.38
N HIS A 50 -7.96 16.08 -4.54
CA HIS A 50 -7.13 15.92 -5.73
C HIS A 50 -7.79 15.06 -6.82
N GLY A 51 -8.85 14.31 -6.52
CA GLY A 51 -9.63 13.52 -7.48
C GLY A 51 -8.93 12.26 -8.01
N GLY A 52 -7.83 11.84 -7.38
CA GLY A 52 -7.04 10.69 -7.80
C GLY A 52 -6.45 9.92 -6.63
N ARG A 53 -5.73 8.83 -6.91
CA ARG A 53 -4.99 8.09 -5.89
C ARG A 53 -3.57 8.60 -5.82
N ALA A 54 -3.03 8.70 -4.61
CA ALA A 54 -1.63 9.08 -4.41
C ALA A 54 -0.71 8.02 -5.03
N VAL A 55 -0.03 8.37 -6.12
CA VAL A 55 0.83 7.48 -6.91
C VAL A 55 1.95 6.84 -6.08
N PRO A 56 2.64 7.56 -5.16
CA PRO A 56 3.65 6.94 -4.30
C PRO A 56 3.09 5.82 -3.41
N LEU A 57 1.85 5.96 -2.94
CA LEU A 57 1.21 4.93 -2.11
C LEU A 57 0.77 3.74 -2.96
N VAL A 58 0.35 3.95 -4.21
CA VAL A 58 0.04 2.86 -5.15
C VAL A 58 1.30 2.05 -5.45
N LYS A 59 2.42 2.73 -5.71
CA LYS A 59 3.72 2.08 -5.92
C LYS A 59 4.13 1.23 -4.71
N ARG A 60 4.09 1.82 -3.51
CA ARG A 60 4.41 1.11 -2.25
C ARG A 60 3.49 -0.08 -2.00
N PHE A 61 2.19 0.05 -2.30
CA PHE A 61 1.25 -1.05 -2.20
C PHE A 61 1.69 -2.22 -3.09
N TYR A 62 2.05 -1.96 -4.35
CA TYR A 62 2.48 -3.00 -5.29
C TYR A 62 3.82 -3.64 -4.92
N GLU A 63 4.77 -2.87 -4.40
CA GLU A 63 6.04 -3.39 -3.88
C GLU A 63 5.77 -4.42 -2.77
N ASN A 64 4.94 -4.06 -1.79
CA ASN A 64 4.54 -4.96 -0.72
C ASN A 64 3.71 -6.17 -1.23
N TYR A 65 2.77 -5.92 -2.14
CA TYR A 65 1.85 -6.92 -2.67
C TYR A 65 2.56 -8.02 -3.47
N LEU A 66 3.66 -7.66 -4.16
CA LEU A 66 4.47 -8.59 -4.95
C LEU A 66 5.66 -9.16 -4.17
N GLY A 67 5.82 -8.80 -2.88
CA GLY A 67 6.97 -9.20 -2.08
C GLY A 67 8.30 -8.64 -2.60
N LEU A 68 8.27 -7.51 -3.32
CA LEU A 68 9.48 -6.86 -3.78
C LEU A 68 10.16 -6.16 -2.60
N PRO A 69 11.49 -6.20 -2.50
CA PRO A 69 12.20 -5.41 -1.51
C PRO A 69 11.91 -3.93 -1.77
N VAL A 70 11.21 -3.29 -0.85
CA VAL A 70 11.02 -1.84 -0.85
C VAL A 70 12.42 -1.22 -0.84
N GLU A 71 12.79 -0.42 -1.84
CA GLU A 71 14.15 0.15 -1.92
C GLU A 71 14.50 1.01 -0.67
N SER A 72 13.48 1.50 0.03
CA SER A 72 13.58 2.20 1.32
C SER A 72 13.56 1.28 2.55
N ALA A 73 13.30 -0.02 2.41
CA ALA A 73 13.36 -1.03 3.47
C ALA A 73 14.78 -1.56 3.72
N LYS A 74 15.78 -0.66 3.69
CA LYS A 74 17.01 -0.83 4.48
C LYS A 74 16.80 -0.56 5.98
N GLY A 75 15.55 -0.34 6.40
CA GLY A 75 15.12 -0.47 7.79
C GLY A 75 14.67 -1.90 8.05
N LYS A 76 15.28 -2.52 9.07
CA LYS A 76 15.05 -3.89 9.59
C LYS A 76 13.58 -4.32 9.49
N PRO A 77 13.25 -5.55 9.04
CA PRO A 77 11.88 -6.05 9.10
C PRO A 77 11.37 -5.95 10.53
N ASP A 78 10.12 -5.49 10.67
CA ASP A 78 9.46 -5.40 11.96
C ASP A 78 9.41 -6.81 12.56
N GLY A 79 10.15 -6.99 13.65
CA GLY A 79 10.12 -8.24 14.39
C GLY A 79 8.76 -8.35 15.07
N GLN A 80 8.21 -9.56 15.11
CA GLN A 80 6.96 -9.87 15.81
C GLN A 80 6.90 -9.15 17.16
N GLU A 81 5.95 -8.22 17.31
CA GLU A 81 5.77 -7.47 18.55
C GLU A 81 5.39 -8.46 19.67
N ASP A 82 6.29 -8.62 20.64
CA ASP A 82 6.07 -9.46 21.82
C ASP A 82 5.34 -8.66 22.90
N ASP A 83 4.00 -8.70 22.86
CA ASP A 83 3.11 -8.10 23.86
C ASP A 83 3.28 -8.68 25.28
N SER A 84 4.08 -9.74 25.46
CA SER A 84 4.29 -10.37 26.77
C SER A 84 5.03 -9.47 27.77
N ALA A 85 5.77 -8.46 27.29
CA ALA A 85 6.48 -7.49 28.12
C ALA A 85 5.52 -6.57 28.89
N TRP A 86 4.36 -6.22 28.32
CA TRP A 86 3.38 -5.34 28.96
C TRP A 86 2.62 -6.04 30.09
N ASN A 87 2.28 -7.32 29.90
CA ASN A 87 1.50 -8.09 30.88
C ASN A 87 2.28 -8.47 32.14
N LYS A 88 3.62 -8.51 32.12
CA LYS A 88 4.42 -8.84 33.31
C LYS A 88 4.47 -7.72 34.36
N ARG A 89 4.30 -6.45 33.99
CA ARG A 89 4.32 -5.35 34.97
C ARG A 89 3.05 -5.29 35.83
N LYS A 90 1.90 -5.73 35.30
CA LYS A 90 0.61 -5.62 36.02
C LYS A 90 0.47 -6.61 37.19
N ARG A 91 1.24 -7.71 37.22
CA ARG A 91 1.12 -8.76 38.26
C ARG A 91 2.04 -8.57 39.49
N ARG A 92 2.93 -7.58 39.51
CA ARG A 92 3.80 -7.30 40.67
C ARG A 92 3.29 -6.17 41.58
N GLY A 93 2.07 -5.66 41.33
CA GLY A 93 1.47 -4.56 42.09
C GLY A 93 0.33 -4.95 43.05
N SER A 94 0.05 -6.24 43.25
CA SER A 94 -0.98 -6.70 44.20
C SER A 94 -0.43 -7.80 45.09
N SER A 95 0.37 -7.39 46.07
CA SER A 95 0.64 -8.13 47.30
C SER A 95 0.94 -7.08 48.36
N GLY A 96 -0.13 -6.51 48.91
CA GLY A 96 -0.16 -5.80 50.19
C GLY A 96 -1.17 -6.52 51.06
#